data_AF-A0A951P4Q9-F1
#
_entry.id   AF-A0A951P4Q9-F1
#
_cell.length_a   1.000
_cell.length_b   1.000
_cell.length_c   1.000
_cell.angle_alpha   90.00
_cell.angle_beta   90.00
_cell.angle_gamma   90.00
#
_symmetry.space_group_name_H-M   'P 1'
#
loop_
_entity.id
_entity.type
_entity.pdbx_description
1 polymer ?
#
loop_
_entity_poly.entity_id
_entity_poly.type
_entity_poly.pdbx_seq_one_letter_code
_entity_poly.pdbx_strand_id
1 'polypeptide(L)'
;MNKTNKVIQGLWIGGELSTMEQLSIQSFLQNGHEYHLYTYQPVKNVPKGTIVKDGREILPENRIFTYQSGFGKGSYAGFADLFRFHLL
;
A
#
# COMPACT_ATOMS: atom_id res chain seq x y z
N MET A 1 19.65 -15.21 -7.06
CA MET A 1 18.54 -14.49 -6.40
C MET A 1 17.48 -15.50 -5.99
N ASN A 2 17.14 -15.56 -4.70
CA ASN A 2 16.07 -16.43 -4.20
C ASN A 2 14.72 -15.98 -4.76
N LYS A 3 13.90 -16.92 -5.23
CA LYS A 3 12.60 -16.67 -5.91
C LYS A 3 11.55 -15.96 -5.04
N THR A 4 11.77 -15.83 -3.72
CA THR A 4 10.73 -15.50 -2.74
C THR A 4 10.45 -14.01 -2.51
N ASN A 5 11.25 -13.07 -3.05
CA ASN A 5 11.07 -11.61 -2.86
C ASN A 5 10.92 -10.82 -4.17
N LYS A 6 10.32 -11.41 -5.21
CA LYS A 6 10.15 -10.70 -6.50
C LYS A 6 9.04 -9.64 -6.45
N VAL A 7 8.01 -9.86 -5.65
CA VAL A 7 6.82 -9.00 -5.57
C VAL A 7 6.83 -8.24 -4.24
N ILE A 8 6.81 -6.92 -4.32
CA ILE A 8 6.63 -6.01 -3.18
C ILE A 8 5.18 -5.55 -3.18
N GLN A 9 4.56 -5.54 -2.01
CA GLN A 9 3.14 -5.22 -1.86
C GLN A 9 2.96 -4.09 -0.86
N GLY A 10 2.27 -3.03 -1.26
CA GLY A 10 2.00 -1.86 -0.44
C GLY A 10 0.51 -1.52 -0.41
N LEU A 11 0.07 -0.85 0.64
CA LEU A 11 -1.29 -0.32 0.80
C LEU A 11 -1.23 1.20 0.87
N TRP A 12 -2.12 1.88 0.15
CA TRP A 12 -2.30 3.32 0.28
C TRP A 12 -3.77 3.70 0.50
N ILE A 13 -4.01 4.50 1.53
CA ILE A 13 -5.31 5.08 1.86
C ILE A 13 -5.18 6.59 1.80
N GLY A 14 -5.47 7.15 0.63
CA GLY A 14 -5.35 8.56 0.34
C GLY A 14 -5.63 8.83 -1.15
N GLY A 15 -5.73 10.10 -1.52
CA GLY A 15 -6.01 10.50 -2.92
C GLY A 15 -4.78 10.65 -3.80
N GLU A 16 -3.59 10.78 -3.22
CA GLU A 16 -2.34 11.01 -3.94
C GLU A 16 -1.13 10.50 -3.16
N LEU A 17 -0.06 10.16 -3.88
CA LEU A 17 1.24 9.84 -3.30
C LEU A 17 2.12 11.09 -3.24
N SER A 18 2.74 11.36 -2.10
CA SER A 18 3.78 12.39 -1.98
C SER A 18 5.08 11.92 -2.64
N THR A 19 6.05 12.81 -2.72
CA THR A 19 7.39 12.49 -3.26
C THR A 19 8.03 11.30 -2.53
N MET A 20 7.80 11.15 -1.22
CA MET A 20 8.42 10.07 -0.45
C MET A 20 7.90 8.70 -0.86
N GLU A 21 6.58 8.52 -0.97
CA GLU A 21 6.00 7.24 -1.39
C GLU A 21 6.36 6.93 -2.84
N GLN A 22 6.38 7.94 -3.71
CA GLN A 22 6.81 7.79 -5.10
C GLN A 22 8.24 7.29 -5.21
N LEU A 23 9.18 7.88 -4.45
CA LEU A 23 10.59 7.47 -4.46
C LEU A 23 10.77 6.07 -3.89
N SER A 24 10.04 5.72 -2.83
CA SER A 24 10.05 4.38 -2.25
C SER A 24 9.65 3.33 -3.30
N ILE A 25 8.51 3.50 -3.97
CA ILE A 25 8.04 2.59 -5.01
C ILE A 25 9.04 2.52 -6.17
N GLN A 26 9.53 3.67 -6.64
CA GLN A 26 10.50 3.71 -7.75
C GLN A 26 11.79 2.96 -7.42
N SER A 27 12.28 3.04 -6.18
CA SER A 27 13.49 2.32 -5.77
C SER A 27 13.34 0.80 -5.92
N PHE A 28 12.18 0.23 -5.57
CA PHE A 28 11.93 -1.20 -5.76
C PHE A 28 11.84 -1.58 -7.23
N LEU A 29 11.12 -0.78 -8.03
CA LEU A 29 11.00 -0.99 -9.47
C LEU A 29 12.36 -0.94 -10.17
N GLN A 30 13.22 0.03 -9.82
CA GLN A 30 14.57 0.17 -10.36
C GLN A 30 15.49 -1.01 -10.01
N ASN A 31 15.23 -1.69 -8.89
CA ASN A 31 15.96 -2.89 -8.47
C ASN A 31 15.34 -4.18 -9.03
N GLY A 32 14.42 -4.09 -10.00
CA GLY A 32 13.85 -5.23 -10.72
C GLY A 32 12.74 -5.97 -9.95
N HIS A 33 12.20 -5.36 -8.90
CA HIS A 33 11.03 -5.89 -8.21
C HIS A 33 9.75 -5.48 -8.93
N GLU A 34 8.76 -6.35 -8.90
CA GLU A 34 7.38 -6.01 -9.23
C GLU A 34 6.73 -5.36 -8.01
N TYR A 35 5.96 -4.29 -8.20
CA TYR A 35 5.31 -3.58 -7.10
C TYR A 35 3.80 -3.58 -7.26
N HIS A 36 3.08 -4.15 -6.30
CA HIS A 36 1.61 -4.11 -6.20
C HIS A 36 1.21 -3.05 -5.18
N LEU A 37 0.45 -2.05 -5.63
CA LEU A 37 -0.12 -1.01 -4.77
C LEU A 37 -1.63 -1.24 -4.65
N TYR A 38 -2.09 -1.65 -3.47
CA TYR A 38 -3.50 -1.79 -3.16
C TYR A 38 -4.10 -0.44 -2.77
N THR A 39 -5.20 -0.07 -3.42
CA THR A 39 -5.94 1.17 -3.15
C THR A 39 -7.45 0.90 -3.17
N TYR A 40 -8.22 1.78 -2.52
CA TYR A 40 -9.70 1.70 -2.52
C TYR A 40 -10.34 2.70 -3.50
N GLN A 41 -9.59 3.72 -3.90
CA GLN A 41 -9.99 4.71 -4.90
C GLN A 41 -8.84 4.98 -5.88
N PRO A 42 -9.08 5.71 -6.99
CA PRO A 42 -8.01 6.22 -7.84
C PRO A 42 -7.03 7.09 -7.05
N VAL A 43 -5.73 6.86 -7.25
CA VAL A 43 -4.64 7.58 -6.57
C VAL A 43 -3.80 8.34 -7.60
N LYS A 44 -3.53 9.62 -7.34
CA LYS A 44 -2.65 10.44 -8.18
C LYS A 44 -1.18 10.15 -7.90
N ASN A 45 -0.34 10.44 -8.90
CA ASN A 45 1.11 10.34 -8.84
C ASN A 45 1.65 8.93 -8.58
N VAL A 46 0.94 7.89 -9.01
CA VAL A 46 1.46 6.52 -8.95
C VAL A 46 2.61 6.36 -9.95
N PRO A 47 3.81 5.92 -9.53
CA PRO A 47 4.93 5.74 -10.44
C PRO A 47 4.64 4.73 -11.55
N LYS A 48 5.11 5.03 -12.77
CA LYS A 48 5.01 4.13 -13.91
C LYS A 48 5.68 2.79 -13.60
N GLY A 49 5.00 1.69 -13.94
CA GLY A 49 5.47 0.33 -13.66
C GLY A 49 4.89 -0.27 -12.37
N THR A 50 4.22 0.53 -11.54
CA THR A 50 3.43 0.04 -10.41
C THR A 50 2.16 -0.64 -10.91
N ILE A 51 1.84 -1.82 -10.39
CA ILE A 51 0.58 -2.51 -10.64
C ILE A 51 -0.40 -2.07 -9.54
N VAL A 52 -1.42 -1.33 -9.92
CA VAL A 52 -2.47 -0.91 -8.97
C VAL A 52 -3.51 -2.02 -8.87
N LYS A 53 -3.86 -2.40 -7.64
CA LYS A 53 -4.83 -3.44 -7.32
C LYS A 53 -5.93 -2.90 -6.43
N ASP A 54 -7.08 -3.56 -6.46
CA ASP A 54 -8.20 -3.22 -5.60
C ASP A 54 -7.99 -3.77 -4.19
N GLY A 55 -7.94 -2.89 -3.18
CA GLY A 55 -7.82 -3.29 -1.79
C GLY A 55 -8.98 -4.16 -1.30
N ARG A 56 -10.15 -4.06 -1.95
CA ARG A 56 -11.35 -4.87 -1.64
C ARG A 56 -11.17 -6.36 -1.93
N GLU A 57 -10.15 -6.74 -2.71
CA GLU A 57 -9.77 -8.14 -2.91
C GLU A 57 -9.21 -8.78 -1.63
N ILE A 58 -8.69 -7.97 -0.70
CA ILE A 58 -8.07 -8.44 0.55
C ILE A 58 -8.99 -8.16 1.75
N LEU A 59 -9.49 -6.93 1.86
CA LEU A 59 -10.42 -6.53 2.93
C LEU A 59 -11.47 -5.55 2.41
N PRO A 60 -12.74 -5.67 2.84
CA PRO A 60 -13.77 -4.70 2.49
C PRO A 60 -13.46 -3.28 2.96
N GLU A 61 -13.80 -2.28 2.16
CA GLU A 61 -13.54 -0.85 2.46
C GLU A 61 -14.20 -0.37 3.76
N ASN A 62 -15.38 -0.91 4.10
CA ASN A 62 -16.09 -0.57 5.34
C ASN A 62 -15.38 -1.05 6.63
N ARG A 63 -14.27 -1.79 6.49
CA ARG A 63 -13.40 -2.22 7.59
C ARG A 63 -12.25 -1.25 7.82
N ILE A 64 -12.06 -0.23 6.99
CA ILE A 64 -11.02 0.79 7.18
C ILE A 64 -11.30 1.55 8.48
N PHE A 65 -10.27 1.68 9.32
CA PHE A 65 -10.32 2.46 10.54
C PHE A 65 -9.01 3.19 10.80
N THR A 66 -9.10 4.23 11.61
CA THR A 66 -7.95 4.93 12.18
C THR A 66 -7.99 4.86 13.69
N TYR A 67 -6.84 5.01 14.35
CA TYR A 67 -6.82 5.21 15.80
C TYR A 67 -7.60 6.48 16.16
N GLN A 68 -8.59 6.36 17.05
CA GLN A 68 -9.49 7.47 17.39
C GLN A 68 -8.91 8.42 18.45
N SER A 69 -7.98 7.94 19.27
CA SER A 69 -7.41 8.67 20.41
C SER A 69 -5.99 8.22 20.71
N GLY A 70 -5.25 9.05 21.47
CA GLY A 70 -3.90 8.72 21.94
C GLY A 70 -2.81 8.93 20.89
N PHE A 71 -1.64 8.37 21.15
CA PHE A 71 -0.51 8.40 20.21
C PHE A 71 -0.89 7.70 18.91
N GLY A 72 -0.67 8.37 17.77
CA GLY A 72 -1.05 7.85 16.46
C GLY A 72 -2.51 8.09 16.07
N LYS A 73 -3.25 8.95 16.79
CA LYS A 73 -4.61 9.38 16.38
C LYS A 73 -4.64 9.78 14.89
N GLY A 74 -5.60 9.25 14.15
CA GLY A 74 -5.76 9.46 12.71
C GLY A 74 -4.89 8.53 11.83
N SER A 75 -3.98 7.75 12.41
CA SER A 75 -3.16 6.80 11.65
C SER A 75 -3.95 5.55 11.27
N TYR A 76 -3.69 5.07 10.04
CA TYR A 76 -4.18 3.80 9.51
C TYR A 76 -3.30 2.60 9.91
N ALA A 77 -2.27 2.77 10.74
CA ALA A 77 -1.30 1.71 11.02
C ALA A 77 -1.97 0.41 11.51
N GLY A 78 -2.97 0.49 12.40
CA GLY A 78 -3.70 -0.70 12.85
C GLY A 78 -4.49 -1.40 11.74
N PHE A 79 -5.08 -0.63 10.82
CA PHE A 79 -5.74 -1.21 9.64
C PHE A 79 -4.73 -1.82 8.67
N ALA A 80 -3.58 -1.16 8.46
CA ALA A 80 -2.51 -1.66 7.60
C ALA A 80 -1.96 -3.00 8.12
N ASP A 81 -1.83 -3.16 9.43
CA ASP A 81 -1.46 -4.45 10.03
C ASP A 81 -2.52 -5.52 9.76
N LEU A 82 -3.80 -5.22 9.99
CA LEU A 82 -4.90 -6.14 9.70
C LEU A 82 -4.91 -6.56 8.22
N PHE A 83 -4.70 -5.60 7.32
CA PHE A 83 -4.63 -5.84 5.87
C PHE A 83 -3.50 -6.82 5.53
N ARG A 84 -2.29 -6.61 6.07
CA ARG A 84 -1.16 -7.52 5.83
C ARG A 84 -1.40 -8.92 6.38
N PHE A 85 -2.10 -9.08 7.50
CA PHE A 85 -2.47 -10.39 8.02
C PHE A 85 -3.37 -11.19 7.07
N HIS A 86 -4.22 -10.51 6.28
CA HIS A 86 -5.09 -11.18 5.30
C HIS A 86 -4.41 -11.40 3.94
N LEU A 87 -3.31 -10.68 3.67
CA LEU A 87 -2.57 -10.75 2.41
C LEU A 87 -1.58 -11.93 2.34
N LEU A 88 -1.09 -12.40 3.49
CA LEU A 88 -0.08 -13.46 3.64
C LEU A 88 -0.70 -14.84 3.85
#